data_AF-Q9F0U2-F1
#
_entry.id   AF-Q9F0U2-F1
#
_cell.length_a   1.000
_cell.length_b   1.000
_cell.length_c   1.000
_cell.angle_alpha   90.00
_cell.angle_beta   90.00
_cell.angle_gamma   90.00
#
_symmetry.space_group_name_H-M   'P 1'
#
loop_
_entity.id
_entity.type
_entity.pdbx_description
1 polymer ?
#
loop_
_entity_poly.entity_id
_entity_poly.type
_entity_poly.pdbx_seq_one_letter_code
_entity_poly.pdbx_strand_id
1 'polypeptide(L)'
;WRGMVGSVLMQRMQEENDFSHIPEAVFFTTSNVGGTAPDFGQAAKTLLDANDIAELGKMDIIVTCQGGDYTKSVFQPLRDSGWNGYWIDAASSLRMADDALIVLDPVNRNVIDAGLK
;
A
#
# COMPACT_ATOMS: atom_id res chain seq x y z
N TRP A 1 7.63 -2.59 -1.25
CA TRP A 1 8.28 -2.04 -2.47
C TRP A 1 9.67 -2.62 -2.76
N ARG A 2 10.47 -3.09 -1.80
CA ARG A 2 11.86 -3.58 -2.06
C ARG A 2 12.00 -5.01 -2.60
N GLY A 3 10.98 -5.86 -2.40
CA GLY A 3 10.98 -7.26 -2.87
C GLY A 3 10.63 -7.37 -4.36
N MET A 4 10.70 -8.58 -4.93
CA MET A 4 10.50 -8.82 -6.37
C MET A 4 9.24 -8.15 -6.96
N VAL A 5 8.06 -8.41 -6.36
CA VAL A 5 6.79 -7.80 -6.80
C VAL A 5 6.80 -6.29 -6.62
N GLY A 6 7.34 -5.82 -5.49
CA GLY A 6 7.43 -4.40 -5.19
C GLY A 6 8.33 -3.63 -6.16
N SER A 7 9.46 -4.21 -6.58
CA SER A 7 10.38 -3.56 -7.52
C SER A 7 9.76 -3.43 -8.90
N VAL A 8 9.00 -4.45 -9.35
CA VAL A 8 8.24 -4.38 -10.60
C VAL A 8 7.15 -3.31 -10.51
N LEU A 9 6.43 -3.22 -9.39
CA LEU A 9 5.46 -2.15 -9.16
C LEU A 9 6.13 -0.77 -9.26
N MET A 10 7.25 -0.55 -8.58
CA MET A 10 7.95 0.74 -8.63
C MET A 10 8.44 1.10 -10.04
N GLN A 11 8.96 0.11 -10.78
CA GLN A 11 9.36 0.31 -12.17
C GLN A 11 8.15 0.74 -13.03
N ARG A 12 7.03 0.02 -12.93
CA ARG A 12 5.83 0.33 -13.72
C ARG A 12 5.23 1.69 -13.34
N MET A 13 5.17 2.01 -12.06
CA MET A 13 4.71 3.33 -11.60
C MET A 13 5.59 4.47 -12.11
N GLN A 14 6.90 4.23 -12.24
CA GLN A 14 7.82 5.21 -12.84
C GLN A 14 7.62 5.33 -14.36
N GLU A 15 7.46 4.20 -15.06
CA GLU A 15 7.22 4.17 -16.52
C GLU A 15 5.90 4.87 -16.90
N GLU A 16 4.86 4.72 -16.08
CA GLU A 16 3.54 5.36 -16.27
C GLU A 16 3.43 6.75 -15.62
N ASN A 17 4.51 7.24 -14.99
CA ASN A 17 4.58 8.54 -14.33
C ASN A 17 3.54 8.74 -13.19
N ASP A 18 3.17 7.66 -12.50
CA ASP A 18 2.15 7.65 -11.43
C ASP A 18 2.51 8.59 -10.28
N PHE A 19 3.79 8.68 -9.90
CA PHE A 19 4.25 9.52 -8.79
C PHE A 19 4.03 11.02 -9.00
N SER A 20 3.87 11.47 -10.25
CA SER A 20 3.51 12.86 -10.54
C SER A 20 2.11 13.25 -10.05
N HIS A 21 1.25 12.25 -9.84
CA HIS A 21 -0.11 12.42 -9.35
C HIS A 21 -0.23 12.25 -7.83
N ILE A 22 0.83 11.79 -7.15
CA ILE A 22 0.89 11.54 -5.70
C ILE A 22 2.19 12.11 -5.08
N PRO A 23 2.43 13.44 -5.17
CA PRO A 23 3.65 14.06 -4.64
C PRO A 23 3.83 13.86 -3.12
N GLU A 24 2.77 13.55 -2.39
CA GLU A 24 2.75 13.24 -0.97
C GLU A 24 3.11 11.80 -0.61
N ALA A 25 3.44 10.95 -1.60
CA ALA A 25 3.76 9.54 -1.37
C ALA A 25 4.85 9.36 -0.28
N VAL A 26 4.62 8.40 0.61
CA VAL A 26 5.54 8.05 1.71
C VAL A 26 5.96 6.59 1.59
N PHE A 27 7.24 6.33 1.85
CA PHE A 27 7.80 4.98 1.81
C PHE A 27 8.00 4.42 3.21
N PHE A 28 7.37 3.28 3.48
CA PHE A 28 7.52 2.53 4.71
C PHE A 28 8.54 1.40 4.56
N THR A 29 9.13 0.97 5.67
CA THR A 29 10.11 -0.13 5.73
C THR A 29 10.00 -0.93 7.02
N THR A 30 10.31 -2.22 6.96
CA THR A 30 10.37 -3.10 8.13
C THR A 30 11.81 -3.27 8.67
N SER A 31 12.82 -2.74 7.99
CA SER A 31 14.23 -3.06 8.29
C SER A 31 15.22 -1.89 8.21
N ASN A 32 14.79 -0.70 7.76
CA ASN A 32 15.69 0.45 7.57
C ASN A 32 15.03 1.78 7.94
N VAL A 33 14.34 1.81 9.08
CA VAL A 33 13.59 2.98 9.56
C VAL A 33 14.54 4.17 9.72
N GLY A 34 14.13 5.35 9.25
CA GLY A 34 14.96 6.56 9.26
C GLY A 34 15.98 6.63 8.12
N GLY A 35 16.12 5.58 7.31
CA GLY A 35 16.96 5.60 6.12
C GLY A 35 16.40 6.48 5.00
N THR A 36 17.20 6.72 3.96
CA THR A 36 16.78 7.49 2.78
C THR A 36 15.75 6.73 1.95
N ALA A 37 14.63 7.39 1.63
CA ALA A 37 13.63 6.87 0.71
C ALA A 37 14.11 6.96 -0.76
N PRO A 38 13.69 6.06 -1.65
CA PRO A 38 13.97 6.21 -3.07
C PRO A 38 13.35 7.51 -3.59
N ASP A 39 14.01 8.20 -4.51
CA ASP A 39 13.51 9.47 -5.04
C ASP A 39 12.78 9.28 -6.37
N PHE A 40 11.46 9.40 -6.32
CA PHE A 40 10.56 9.41 -7.48
C PHE A 40 9.86 10.77 -7.65
N GLY A 41 10.37 11.83 -7.01
CA GLY A 41 9.77 13.17 -7.03
C GLY A 41 8.82 13.47 -5.88
N GLN A 42 8.59 12.52 -4.97
CA GLN A 42 7.75 12.72 -3.78
C GLN A 42 8.43 13.62 -2.72
N ALA A 43 7.64 14.31 -1.91
CA ALA A 43 8.12 15.25 -0.90
C ALA A 43 8.88 14.56 0.25
N ALA A 44 8.38 13.41 0.72
CA ALA A 44 9.00 12.67 1.82
C ALA A 44 10.27 11.92 1.35
N LYS A 45 11.41 12.20 2.00
CA LYS A 45 12.72 11.62 1.66
C LYS A 45 13.25 10.62 2.70
N THR A 46 12.47 10.31 3.72
CA THR A 46 12.86 9.41 4.82
C THR A 46 11.90 8.23 4.90
N LEU A 47 12.44 7.05 5.20
CA LEU A 47 11.65 5.83 5.39
C LEU A 47 11.00 5.80 6.77
N LEU A 48 9.68 5.63 6.82
CA LEU A 48 8.92 5.44 8.05
C LEU A 48 8.82 3.96 8.45
N ASP A 49 8.52 3.68 9.72
CA ASP A 49 8.35 2.32 10.22
C ASP A 49 7.03 1.71 9.73
N ALA A 50 7.12 0.62 9.00
CA ALA A 50 5.97 -0.13 8.51
C ALA A 50 5.15 -0.82 9.62
N ASN A 51 5.63 -0.83 10.86
CA ASN A 51 4.88 -1.36 12.01
C ASN A 51 4.28 -0.26 12.88
N ASP A 52 4.51 1.02 12.55
CA ASP A 52 3.93 2.15 13.28
C ASP A 52 2.50 2.41 12.80
N ILE A 53 1.54 1.86 13.55
CA ILE A 53 0.10 2.00 13.27
C ILE A 53 -0.34 3.47 13.26
N ALA A 54 0.27 4.33 14.07
CA ALA A 54 -0.09 5.74 14.13
C ALA A 54 0.36 6.48 12.86
N GLU A 55 1.54 6.16 12.31
CA GLU A 55 1.99 6.72 11.03
C GLU A 55 1.19 6.16 9.85
N LEU A 56 0.92 4.85 9.84
CA LEU A 56 0.08 4.22 8.82
C LEU A 56 -1.34 4.80 8.82
N GLY A 57 -1.90 5.06 10.00
CA GLY A 57 -3.24 5.63 10.18
C GLY A 57 -3.43 7.03 9.60
N LYS A 58 -2.35 7.73 9.23
CA LYS A 58 -2.41 9.04 8.57
C LYS A 58 -2.59 8.94 7.05
N MET A 59 -2.43 7.75 6.46
CA MET A 59 -2.45 7.57 5.01
C MET A 59 -3.88 7.40 4.49
N ASP A 60 -4.24 8.03 3.38
CA ASP A 60 -5.52 7.76 2.72
C ASP A 60 -5.54 6.39 2.04
N ILE A 61 -4.38 5.98 1.51
CA ILE A 61 -4.17 4.74 0.75
C ILE A 61 -2.86 4.09 1.17
N ILE A 62 -2.88 2.77 1.40
CA ILE A 62 -1.69 1.95 1.63
C ILE A 62 -1.62 0.89 0.52
N VAL A 63 -0.50 0.86 -0.20
CA VAL A 63 -0.18 -0.18 -1.19
C VAL A 63 0.94 -1.06 -0.65
N THR A 64 0.65 -2.34 -0.40
CA THR A 64 1.63 -3.29 0.14
C THR A 64 1.93 -4.43 -0.83
N CYS A 65 3.23 -4.75 -0.91
CA CYS A 65 3.75 -5.95 -1.57
C CYS A 65 4.67 -6.72 -0.62
N GLN A 66 4.47 -6.58 0.70
CA GLN A 66 5.37 -7.12 1.70
C GLN A 66 5.15 -8.62 1.93
N GLY A 67 3.89 -9.08 1.88
CA GLY A 67 3.52 -10.47 2.05
C GLY A 67 2.48 -10.69 3.14
N GLY A 68 1.91 -11.90 3.16
CA GLY A 68 0.74 -12.21 4.00
C GLY A 68 0.98 -12.12 5.50
N ASP A 69 2.19 -12.43 5.98
CA ASP A 69 2.51 -12.34 7.40
C ASP A 69 2.45 -10.88 7.90
N TYR A 70 2.95 -9.95 7.08
CA TYR A 70 2.83 -8.51 7.36
C TYR A 70 1.37 -8.05 7.34
N THR A 71 0.59 -8.49 6.36
CA THR A 71 -0.85 -8.17 6.30
C THR A 71 -1.56 -8.64 7.56
N LYS A 72 -1.33 -9.88 7.99
CA LYS A 72 -1.95 -10.43 9.20
C LYS A 72 -1.53 -9.70 10.48
N SER A 73 -0.30 -9.21 10.56
CA SER A 73 0.19 -8.50 11.74
C SER A 73 -0.21 -7.03 11.81
N VAL A 74 -0.44 -6.37 10.67
CA VAL A 74 -0.65 -4.91 10.60
C VAL A 74 -2.08 -4.52 10.27
N PHE A 75 -2.77 -5.26 9.38
CA PHE A 75 -4.06 -4.83 8.85
C PHE A 75 -5.13 -4.71 9.94
N GLN A 76 -5.28 -5.74 10.79
CA GLN A 76 -6.30 -5.72 11.84
C GLN A 76 -6.03 -4.63 12.89
N PRO A 77 -4.80 -4.51 13.47
CA PRO A 77 -4.51 -3.40 14.39
C PRO A 77 -4.72 -2.01 13.78
N LEU A 78 -4.43 -1.85 12.47
CA LEU A 78 -4.69 -0.60 11.77
C LEU A 78 -6.20 -0.31 11.66
N ARG A 79 -7.02 -1.29 11.29
CA ARG A 79 -8.48 -1.15 11.26
C ARG A 79 -9.04 -0.85 12.65
N ASP A 80 -8.55 -1.53 13.68
CA ASP A 80 -8.96 -1.33 15.08
C ASP A 80 -8.61 0.07 15.60
N SER A 81 -7.61 0.75 15.03
CA SER A 81 -7.29 2.15 15.34
C SER A 81 -8.33 3.16 14.84
N GLY A 82 -9.32 2.72 14.07
CA GLY A 82 -10.33 3.56 13.42
C GLY A 82 -9.95 4.00 12.01
N TRP A 83 -8.86 3.46 11.43
CA TRP A 83 -8.43 3.79 10.08
C TRP A 83 -9.38 3.25 9.02
N ASN A 84 -9.95 4.16 8.21
CA ASN A 84 -10.93 3.84 7.18
C ASN A 84 -10.41 4.11 5.74
N GLY A 85 -9.10 4.12 5.53
CA GLY A 85 -8.49 4.28 4.21
C GLY A 85 -8.51 3.00 3.37
N TYR A 86 -7.90 3.08 2.19
CA TYR A 86 -7.82 1.98 1.23
C TYR A 86 -6.57 1.13 1.42
N TRP A 87 -6.76 -0.18 1.60
CA TRP A 87 -5.66 -1.15 1.69
C TRP A 87 -5.59 -1.97 0.40
N ILE A 88 -4.54 -1.75 -0.39
CA ILE A 88 -4.30 -2.44 -1.66
C ILE A 88 -3.15 -3.43 -1.44
N ASP A 89 -3.45 -4.72 -1.59
CA ASP A 89 -2.54 -5.80 -1.17
C ASP A 89 -2.28 -6.82 -2.28
N ALA A 90 -1.01 -7.15 -2.49
CA ALA A 90 -0.62 -8.24 -3.37
C ALA A 90 -0.77 -9.63 -2.72
N ALA A 91 -0.75 -9.70 -1.39
CA ALA A 91 -0.83 -10.95 -0.64
C ALA A 91 -2.21 -11.62 -0.77
N SER A 92 -2.26 -12.93 -0.52
CA SER A 92 -3.51 -13.71 -0.57
C SER A 92 -4.37 -13.60 0.70
N SER A 93 -3.86 -12.95 1.75
CA SER A 93 -4.42 -13.07 3.11
C SER A 93 -5.84 -12.55 3.26
N LEU A 94 -6.22 -11.52 2.49
CA LEU A 94 -7.56 -10.90 2.57
C LEU A 94 -8.46 -11.26 1.38
N ARG A 95 -8.01 -12.08 0.42
CA ARG A 95 -8.76 -12.31 -0.84
C ARG A 95 -10.16 -12.88 -0.66
N MET A 96 -10.38 -13.60 0.45
CA MET A 96 -11.66 -14.26 0.76
C MET A 96 -12.40 -13.57 1.92
N ALA A 97 -11.93 -12.42 2.38
CA ALA A 97 -12.64 -11.65 3.40
C ALA A 97 -13.90 -11.02 2.79
N ASP A 98 -15.00 -11.00 3.55
CA ASP A 98 -16.29 -10.51 3.07
C ASP A 98 -16.28 -9.00 2.76
N ASP A 99 -15.36 -8.26 3.39
CA ASP A 99 -15.13 -6.82 3.25
C ASP A 99 -13.98 -6.48 2.29
N ALA A 100 -13.55 -7.45 1.47
CA ALA A 100 -12.50 -7.27 0.48
C ALA A 100 -12.98 -7.53 -0.96
N LEU A 101 -12.33 -6.87 -1.91
CA LEU A 101 -12.59 -7.06 -3.34
C LEU A 101 -11.30 -7.51 -4.04
N ILE A 102 -11.40 -8.58 -4.83
CA ILE A 102 -10.31 -8.99 -5.73
C ILE A 102 -10.33 -8.07 -6.95
N VAL A 103 -9.22 -7.38 -7.21
CA VAL A 103 -9.09 -6.41 -8.30
C VAL A 103 -8.46 -7.06 -9.54
N LEU A 104 -9.16 -7.01 -10.67
CA LEU A 104 -8.65 -7.28 -12.01
C LEU A 104 -9.49 -6.48 -13.01
N ASP A 105 -9.30 -5.16 -13.01
CA ASP A 105 -10.22 -4.21 -13.62
C ASP A 105 -10.56 -4.46 -15.09
N PRO A 106 -9.69 -5.01 -15.98
CA PRO A 106 -10.10 -5.31 -17.36
C PRO A 106 -11.18 -6.40 -17.44
N VAL A 107 -11.39 -7.16 -16.36
CA VAL A 107 -12.36 -8.24 -16.24
C VAL A 107 -13.54 -7.87 -15.35
N ASN A 108 -13.29 -7.21 -14.21
CA ASN A 108 -14.32 -6.98 -13.18
C ASN A 108 -14.49 -5.52 -12.74
N ARG A 109 -14.22 -4.55 -13.64
CA ARG A 109 -14.40 -3.11 -13.37
C ARG A 109 -15.75 -2.76 -12.74
N ASN A 110 -16.83 -3.35 -13.24
CA ASN A 110 -18.19 -3.12 -12.73
C ASN A 110 -18.36 -3.52 -11.26
N VAL A 111 -17.65 -4.55 -10.78
CA VAL A 111 -17.68 -5.00 -9.39
C VAL A 111 -16.89 -4.03 -8.51
N ILE A 112 -15.71 -3.59 -8.98
CA ILE A 112 -14.88 -2.60 -8.27
C ILE A 112 -15.65 -1.29 -8.11
N ASP A 113 -16.21 -0.76 -9.19
CA ASP A 113 -16.97 0.50 -9.16
C ASP A 113 -18.23 0.41 -8.27
N ALA A 114 -18.80 -0.79 -8.09
CA ALA A 114 -19.95 -0.99 -7.20
C ALA A 114 -19.54 -1.05 -5.71
N GLY A 115 -18.34 -1.55 -5.41
CA GLY A 115 -17.85 -1.66 -4.04
C GLY A 115 -17.16 -0.41 -3.49
N LEU A 116 -16.86 0.58 -4.35
CA LEU A 116 -16.31 1.90 -3.96
C LEU A 116 -17.40 2.95 -3.67
N LYS A 117 -18.68 2.59 -3.72
CA LYS A 117 -19.83 3.49 -3.57
C LYS A 117 -20.35 3.60 -2.15
#